data_AF-A0A946M857-F1
#
_entry.id   AF-A0A946M857-F1
#
_cell.length_a   1.000
_cell.length_b   1.000
_cell.length_c   1.000
_cell.angle_alpha   90.00
_cell.angle_beta   90.00
_cell.angle_gamma   90.00
#
_symmetry.space_group_name_H-M   'P 1'
#
loop_
_entity.id
_entity.type
_entity.pdbx_description
1 polymer ?
#
loop_
_entity_poly.entity_id
_entity_poly.type
_entity_poly.pdbx_seq_one_letter_code
_entity_poly.pdbx_strand_id
1 'polypeptide(L)'
;MFRKMMVVGCLLFSAVSGATELPRCLLVYSYHIGYAWNDGIDRGATQVLEGQCEIRRFYMDSKRNPEPKYIEKKAKDAYALIEQWNPDVVIAADDNASKFLVVPYLKDHKTPVVFCGVNWTTEAYGYPFSNVTGMIEKAPLEPLFILAEQALSAEPSMQNDTLRHLHFIDADRLSSHKEYDRIREHFENDRMQFHPYFVETFKQWKSAFLEAQQGDLVMVLNSAGISGWEQAEAERFVAKYGTTLSIGMYDWMREFNMVTMAKEPEEQGEWAAEV
;
A
#
# COMPACT_ATOMS: atom_id res chain seq x y z
N MET A 1 -0.94 -88.11 -7.10
CA MET A 1 -1.84 -87.12 -6.50
C MET A 1 -1.01 -86.25 -5.54
N PHE A 2 -0.31 -85.23 -6.05
CA PHE A 2 0.57 -84.36 -5.26
C PHE A 2 -0.08 -82.99 -5.07
N ARG A 3 -0.28 -82.61 -3.81
CA ARG A 3 -0.99 -81.42 -3.34
C ARG A 3 -0.09 -80.19 -3.54
N LYS A 4 -0.53 -79.22 -4.34
CA LYS A 4 0.12 -77.89 -4.43
C LYS A 4 -0.19 -77.10 -3.17
N MET A 5 0.85 -76.71 -2.44
CA MET A 5 0.78 -75.80 -1.28
C MET A 5 0.76 -74.37 -1.81
N MET A 6 -0.35 -73.65 -1.60
CA MET A 6 -0.51 -72.26 -1.97
C MET A 6 -0.15 -71.39 -0.75
N VAL A 7 1.00 -70.72 -0.83
CA VAL A 7 1.43 -69.73 0.17
C VAL A 7 0.74 -68.42 -0.18
N VAL A 8 -0.20 -67.99 0.66
CA VAL A 8 -0.83 -66.67 0.56
C VAL A 8 0.07 -65.69 1.32
N GLY A 9 0.81 -64.86 0.57
CA GLY A 9 1.57 -63.75 1.14
C GLY A 9 0.65 -62.57 1.42
N CYS A 10 0.38 -62.28 2.69
CA CYS A 10 -0.24 -61.03 3.12
C CYS A 10 0.77 -59.89 2.96
N LEU A 11 0.63 -59.11 1.89
CA LEU A 11 1.30 -57.82 1.75
C LEU A 11 0.61 -56.79 2.66
N LEU A 12 1.25 -56.50 3.80
CA LEU A 12 0.89 -55.36 4.65
C LEU A 12 1.36 -54.08 3.93
N PHE A 13 0.43 -53.38 3.28
CA PHE A 13 0.64 -52.01 2.83
C PHE A 13 0.56 -51.08 4.05
N SER A 14 1.72 -50.74 4.61
CA SER A 14 1.81 -49.62 5.55
C SER A 14 1.65 -48.33 4.76
N ALA A 15 0.48 -47.69 4.90
CA ALA A 15 0.30 -46.31 4.44
C ALA A 15 1.18 -45.40 5.28
N VAL A 16 2.35 -45.03 4.76
CA VAL A 16 3.14 -43.93 5.30
C VAL A 16 2.41 -42.65 4.93
N SER A 17 1.58 -42.14 5.84
CA SER A 17 1.11 -40.77 5.80
C SER A 17 2.30 -39.86 6.06
N GLY A 18 3.06 -39.54 5.01
CA GLY A 18 4.03 -38.46 5.04
C GLY A 18 3.26 -37.16 5.18
N ALA A 19 3.25 -36.56 6.37
CA ALA A 19 2.88 -35.17 6.49
C ALA A 19 3.91 -34.38 5.67
N THR A 20 3.48 -33.83 4.54
CA THR A 20 4.31 -32.90 3.76
C THR A 20 4.58 -31.69 4.64
N GLU A 21 5.85 -31.42 4.94
CA GLU A 21 6.23 -30.18 5.62
C GLU A 21 5.72 -29.00 4.80
N LEU A 22 5.11 -28.04 5.49
CA LEU A 22 4.66 -26.81 4.82
C LEU A 22 5.89 -26.08 4.26
N PRO A 23 5.76 -25.42 3.09
CA PRO A 23 6.79 -24.50 2.61
C PRO A 23 7.10 -23.43 3.66
N ARG A 24 8.26 -22.79 3.54
CA ARG A 24 8.74 -21.74 4.45
C ARG A 24 8.64 -20.36 3.80
N CYS A 25 7.87 -19.48 4.41
CA CYS A 25 7.65 -18.11 3.92
C CYS A 25 8.31 -17.13 4.88
N LEU A 26 9.29 -16.38 4.39
CA LEU A 26 9.89 -15.28 5.16
C LEU A 26 9.27 -13.95 4.74
N LEU A 27 8.59 -13.28 5.67
CA LEU A 27 8.01 -11.97 5.45
C LEU A 27 8.97 -10.94 6.06
N VAL A 28 9.55 -10.08 5.21
CA VAL A 28 10.51 -9.05 5.60
C VAL A 28 9.89 -7.68 5.43
N TYR A 29 9.76 -6.94 6.53
CA TYR A 29 9.17 -5.60 6.57
C TYR A 29 10.23 -4.53 6.75
N SER A 30 10.13 -3.48 5.95
CA SER A 30 10.99 -2.29 6.07
C SER A 30 10.89 -1.62 7.44
N TYR A 31 9.69 -1.55 8.03
CA TYR A 31 9.47 -0.81 9.27
C TYR A 31 9.23 -1.75 10.46
N HIS A 32 8.85 -1.18 11.60
CA HIS A 32 8.65 -1.93 12.83
C HIS A 32 7.25 -2.50 12.93
N ILE A 33 7.09 -3.55 13.73
CA ILE A 33 5.79 -3.99 14.24
C ILE A 33 5.06 -2.83 14.93
N GLY A 34 3.76 -2.72 14.74
CA GLY A 34 2.96 -1.59 15.22
C GLY A 34 2.94 -0.40 14.26
N TYR A 35 3.64 -0.48 13.12
CA TYR A 35 3.47 0.50 12.04
C TYR A 35 2.29 0.09 11.18
N ALA A 36 1.20 0.85 11.25
CA ALA A 36 -0.10 0.49 10.69
C ALA A 36 -0.05 -0.05 9.25
N TRP A 37 0.79 0.53 8.39
CA TRP A 37 0.98 0.06 7.01
C TRP A 37 1.57 -1.36 6.95
N ASN A 38 2.70 -1.62 7.62
CA ASN A 38 3.28 -2.97 7.63
C ASN A 38 2.40 -3.98 8.37
N ASP A 39 1.71 -3.55 9.42
CA ASP A 39 0.78 -4.43 10.12
C ASP A 39 -0.40 -4.83 9.23
N GLY A 40 -0.86 -3.96 8.33
CA GLY A 40 -1.89 -4.30 7.34
C GLY A 40 -1.38 -5.29 6.29
N ILE A 41 -0.18 -5.05 5.74
CA ILE A 41 0.48 -6.00 4.81
C ILE A 41 0.65 -7.36 5.50
N ASP A 42 1.07 -7.39 6.77
CA ASP A 42 1.21 -8.62 7.53
C ASP A 42 -0.12 -9.35 7.73
N ARG A 43 -1.19 -8.62 8.09
CA ARG A 43 -2.54 -9.21 8.22
C ARG A 43 -2.98 -9.87 6.92
N GLY A 44 -2.91 -9.14 5.80
CA GLY A 44 -3.32 -9.64 4.48
C GLY A 44 -2.53 -10.87 4.06
N ALA A 45 -1.19 -10.82 4.16
CA ALA A 45 -0.33 -11.96 3.82
C ALA A 45 -0.58 -13.17 4.73
N THR A 46 -0.73 -12.93 6.04
CA THR A 46 -0.95 -14.01 7.02
C THR A 46 -2.27 -14.72 6.78
N GLN A 47 -3.34 -13.98 6.46
CA GLN A 47 -4.65 -14.55 6.17
C GLN A 47 -4.63 -15.54 5.00
N VAL A 48 -3.82 -15.26 3.98
CA VAL A 48 -3.65 -16.14 2.80
C VAL A 48 -2.73 -17.33 3.12
N LEU A 49 -1.63 -17.10 3.84
CA LEU A 49 -0.59 -18.11 4.07
C LEU A 49 -0.87 -19.04 5.27
N GLU A 50 -1.81 -18.69 6.14
CA GLU A 50 -2.12 -19.48 7.33
C GLU A 50 -2.52 -20.92 6.95
N GLY A 51 -1.83 -21.91 7.54
CA GLY A 51 -2.04 -23.33 7.23
C GLY A 51 -1.44 -23.79 5.90
N GLN A 52 -0.94 -22.87 5.06
CA GLN A 52 -0.27 -23.18 3.79
C GLN A 52 1.26 -23.07 3.90
N CYS A 53 1.77 -22.28 4.85
CA CYS A 53 3.19 -22.00 4.99
C CYS A 53 3.64 -21.92 6.47
N GLU A 54 4.86 -22.35 6.78
CA GLU A 54 5.55 -21.94 8.01
C GLU A 54 6.00 -20.49 7.85
N ILE A 55 5.36 -19.57 8.57
CA ILE A 55 5.61 -18.13 8.45
C ILE A 55 6.66 -17.69 9.48
N ARG A 56 7.70 -16.99 9.01
CA ARG A 56 8.57 -16.17 9.87
C ARG A 56 8.54 -14.72 9.42
N ARG A 57 8.72 -13.83 10.40
CA ARG A 57 8.72 -12.38 10.18
C ARG A 57 10.07 -11.80 10.54
N PHE A 58 10.51 -10.82 9.78
CA PHE A 58 11.67 -10.01 10.09
C PHE A 58 11.34 -8.53 9.90
N TYR A 59 11.57 -7.72 10.94
CA TYR A 59 11.35 -6.28 10.89
C TYR A 59 12.69 -5.55 10.87
N MET A 60 12.88 -4.69 9.87
CA MET A 60 14.10 -3.90 9.73
C MET A 60 14.09 -2.66 10.63
N ASP A 61 12.93 -2.19 11.11
CA ASP A 61 12.77 -1.03 12.00
C ASP A 61 13.49 0.24 11.48
N SER A 62 13.47 0.47 10.17
CA SER A 62 14.21 1.58 9.56
C SER A 62 13.54 2.94 9.74
N LYS A 63 12.24 2.99 10.05
CA LYS A 63 11.51 4.26 10.24
C LYS A 63 11.90 4.96 11.56
N ARG A 64 12.19 4.19 12.61
CA ARG A 64 12.69 4.73 13.89
C ARG A 64 14.20 4.92 13.88
N ASN A 65 14.91 4.16 13.04
CA ASN A 65 16.38 4.16 12.94
C ASN A 65 16.80 4.42 11.48
N PRO A 66 16.71 5.68 11.00
CA PRO A 66 16.89 6.00 9.58
C PRO A 66 18.36 6.00 9.13
N GLU A 67 19.31 5.77 10.05
CA GLU A 67 20.74 5.77 9.72
C GLU A 67 21.08 4.62 8.75
N PRO A 68 21.71 4.90 7.59
CA PRO A 68 22.02 3.86 6.61
C PRO A 68 22.78 2.67 7.18
N LYS A 69 23.74 2.92 8.10
CA LYS A 69 24.49 1.86 8.78
C LYS A 69 23.62 0.91 9.60
N TYR A 70 22.56 1.42 10.22
CA TYR A 70 21.61 0.59 10.96
C TYR A 70 20.82 -0.28 9.98
N ILE A 71 20.27 0.33 8.93
CA ILE A 71 19.44 -0.37 7.93
C ILE A 71 20.26 -1.45 7.22
N GLU A 72 21.50 -1.16 6.82
CA GLU A 72 22.43 -2.13 6.23
C GLU A 72 22.74 -3.29 7.19
N LYS A 73 22.93 -3.01 8.49
CA LYS A 73 23.12 -4.06 9.49
C LYS A 73 21.88 -4.95 9.58
N LYS A 74 20.68 -4.36 9.64
CA LYS A 74 19.43 -5.12 9.69
C LYS A 74 19.17 -5.92 8.41
N ALA A 75 19.55 -5.41 7.26
CA ALA A 75 19.50 -6.17 6.00
C ALA A 75 20.44 -7.38 6.02
N LYS A 76 21.66 -7.23 6.57
CA LYS A 76 22.58 -8.36 6.76
C LYS A 76 22.02 -9.40 7.72
N ASP A 77 21.40 -8.97 8.81
CA ASP A 77 20.73 -9.88 9.75
C ASP A 77 19.58 -10.64 9.07
N ALA A 78 18.78 -9.96 8.23
CA ALA A 78 17.72 -10.59 7.44
C ALA A 78 18.28 -11.60 6.43
N TYR A 79 19.35 -11.24 5.72
CA TYR A 79 20.04 -12.13 4.79
C TYR A 79 20.62 -13.37 5.50
N ALA A 80 21.23 -13.20 6.67
CA ALA A 80 21.71 -14.33 7.46
C ALA A 80 20.58 -15.28 7.87
N LEU A 81 19.40 -14.76 8.19
CA LEU A 81 18.20 -15.56 8.44
C LEU A 81 17.75 -16.33 7.20
N ILE A 82 17.79 -15.71 6.01
CA ILE A 82 17.46 -16.37 4.73
C ILE A 82 18.41 -17.54 4.49
N GLU A 83 19.71 -17.34 4.66
CA GLU A 83 20.72 -18.39 4.47
C GLU A 83 20.59 -19.52 5.49
N GLN A 84 20.27 -19.20 6.75
CA GLN A 84 20.16 -20.18 7.82
C GLN A 84 18.86 -20.99 7.77
N TRP A 85 17.73 -20.33 7.51
CA TRP A 85 16.41 -20.96 7.55
C TRP A 85 15.99 -21.51 6.18
N ASN A 86 16.63 -21.04 5.11
CA ASN A 86 16.40 -21.44 3.72
C ASN A 86 14.89 -21.41 3.38
N PRO A 87 14.25 -20.23 3.39
CA PRO A 87 12.85 -20.11 3.01
C PRO A 87 12.66 -20.47 1.54
N ASP A 88 11.49 -21.00 1.23
CA ASP A 88 11.07 -21.30 -0.13
C ASP A 88 10.67 -20.02 -0.89
N VAL A 89 10.22 -18.99 -0.16
CA VAL A 89 9.93 -17.66 -0.71
C VAL A 89 10.19 -16.56 0.32
N VAL A 90 10.62 -15.39 -0.16
CA VAL A 90 10.72 -14.16 0.63
C VAL A 90 9.68 -13.16 0.13
N ILE A 91 8.79 -12.71 1.00
CA ILE A 91 7.93 -11.54 0.73
C ILE A 91 8.62 -10.31 1.32
N ALA A 92 8.97 -9.34 0.49
CA ALA A 92 9.71 -8.14 0.89
C ALA A 92 8.82 -6.89 0.76
N ALA A 93 8.51 -6.26 1.89
CA ALA A 93 7.59 -5.12 1.97
C ALA A 93 8.31 -3.77 2.12
N ASP A 94 7.90 -2.83 1.27
CA ASP A 94 8.35 -1.45 1.11
C ASP A 94 9.80 -1.24 0.65
N ASP A 95 10.08 0.02 0.33
CA ASP A 95 11.31 0.52 -0.28
C ASP A 95 12.61 0.08 0.41
N ASN A 96 12.67 0.00 1.75
CA ASN A 96 13.94 -0.32 2.43
C ASN A 96 14.28 -1.81 2.35
N ALA A 97 13.28 -2.69 2.36
CA ALA A 97 13.49 -4.11 2.11
C ALA A 97 14.01 -4.31 0.68
N SER A 98 13.38 -3.66 -0.31
CA SER A 98 13.87 -3.69 -1.69
C SER A 98 15.29 -3.14 -1.82
N LYS A 99 15.54 -1.94 -1.30
CA LYS A 99 16.80 -1.22 -1.44
C LYS A 99 17.99 -1.87 -0.74
N PHE A 100 17.81 -2.29 0.50
CA PHE A 100 18.92 -2.70 1.36
C PHE A 100 19.05 -4.22 1.49
N LEU A 101 17.97 -4.98 1.30
CA LEU A 101 18.01 -6.44 1.32
C LEU A 101 17.97 -7.04 -0.09
N VAL A 102 16.92 -6.77 -0.86
CA VAL A 102 16.69 -7.52 -2.11
C VAL A 102 17.75 -7.19 -3.16
N VAL A 103 17.97 -5.91 -3.45
CA VAL A 103 18.94 -5.48 -4.47
C VAL A 103 20.36 -5.95 -4.13
N PRO A 104 20.88 -5.79 -2.90
CA PRO A 104 22.27 -6.13 -2.61
C PRO A 104 22.52 -7.64 -2.39
N TYR A 105 21.51 -8.41 -1.96
CA TYR A 105 21.72 -9.79 -1.50
C TYR A 105 20.89 -10.85 -2.22
N LEU A 106 19.73 -10.50 -2.77
CA LEU A 106 18.78 -11.47 -3.34
C LEU A 106 18.62 -11.36 -4.85
N LYS A 107 19.30 -10.41 -5.51
CA LYS A 107 19.34 -10.33 -6.97
C LYS A 107 19.95 -11.60 -7.56
N ASP A 108 19.16 -12.30 -8.39
CA ASP A 108 19.52 -13.57 -9.03
C ASP A 108 19.87 -14.69 -8.02
N HIS A 109 19.36 -14.57 -6.80
CA HIS A 109 19.50 -15.59 -5.76
C HIS A 109 18.55 -16.77 -6.02
N LYS A 110 18.88 -17.95 -5.46
CA LYS A 110 18.07 -19.18 -5.63
C LYS A 110 16.67 -19.08 -5.03
N THR A 111 16.51 -18.27 -3.98
CA THR A 111 15.23 -18.06 -3.31
C THR A 111 14.45 -16.99 -4.07
N PRO A 112 13.21 -17.28 -4.52
CA PRO A 112 12.35 -16.29 -5.15
C PRO A 112 11.93 -15.20 -4.16
N VAL A 113 11.72 -13.99 -4.67
CA VAL A 113 11.24 -12.84 -3.90
C VAL A 113 9.96 -12.28 -4.53
N VAL A 114 8.95 -12.04 -3.70
CA VAL A 114 7.76 -11.28 -4.06
C VAL A 114 7.79 -9.95 -3.31
N PHE A 115 7.94 -8.84 -4.02
CA PHE A 115 7.92 -7.51 -3.39
C PHE A 115 6.50 -6.92 -3.34
N CYS A 116 6.23 -6.10 -2.33
CA CYS A 116 5.02 -5.29 -2.21
C CYS A 116 5.32 -3.95 -1.50
N GLY A 117 4.40 -2.99 -1.51
CA GLY A 117 4.58 -1.69 -0.85
C GLY A 117 5.65 -0.79 -1.48
N VAL A 118 6.14 -1.12 -2.68
CA VAL A 118 7.13 -0.31 -3.40
C VAL A 118 6.44 0.89 -4.04
N ASN A 119 6.80 2.08 -3.61
CA ASN A 119 6.10 3.31 -4.01
C ASN A 119 6.32 3.66 -5.50
N TRP A 120 5.22 3.87 -6.23
CA TRP A 120 5.13 4.43 -7.60
C TRP A 120 5.76 3.61 -8.74
N THR A 121 7.01 3.21 -8.63
CA THR A 121 7.79 2.55 -9.69
C THR A 121 8.89 1.69 -9.10
N THR A 122 9.29 0.66 -9.83
CA THR A 122 10.41 -0.20 -9.45
C THR A 122 11.76 0.22 -10.06
N GLU A 123 11.77 1.27 -10.89
CA GLU A 123 12.97 1.70 -11.62
C GLU A 123 14.17 1.97 -10.71
N ALA A 124 13.94 2.55 -9.53
CA ALA A 124 14.97 2.84 -8.55
C ALA A 124 15.70 1.57 -8.03
N TYR A 125 15.08 0.39 -8.17
CA TYR A 125 15.60 -0.90 -7.73
C TYR A 125 16.05 -1.79 -8.89
N GLY A 126 15.77 -1.40 -10.14
CA GLY A 126 16.10 -2.19 -11.33
C GLY A 126 15.31 -3.50 -11.44
N TYR A 127 14.14 -3.62 -10.83
CA TYR A 127 13.25 -4.78 -10.97
C TYR A 127 12.56 -4.83 -12.36
N PRO A 128 12.05 -6.02 -12.77
CA PRO A 128 12.22 -7.33 -12.10
C PRO A 128 13.59 -7.97 -12.39
N PHE A 129 14.11 -8.71 -11.41
CA PHE A 129 15.23 -9.64 -11.60
C PHE A 129 14.70 -11.02 -12.00
N SER A 130 15.58 -11.97 -12.34
CA SER A 130 15.17 -13.31 -12.77
C SER A 130 14.34 -14.08 -11.71
N ASN A 131 14.59 -13.81 -10.44
CA ASN A 131 13.94 -14.43 -9.28
C ASN A 131 13.01 -13.47 -8.51
N VAL A 132 12.71 -12.28 -9.03
CA VAL A 132 11.95 -11.25 -8.31
C VAL A 132 10.74 -10.79 -9.11
N THR A 133 9.56 -10.92 -8.50
CA THR A 133 8.29 -10.37 -8.99
C THR A 133 7.63 -9.56 -7.88
N GLY A 134 6.51 -8.88 -8.14
CA GLY A 134 5.82 -8.13 -7.11
C GLY A 134 4.82 -7.10 -7.61
N MET A 135 4.29 -6.34 -6.67
CA MET A 135 3.32 -5.27 -6.89
C MET A 135 3.86 -3.92 -6.40
N ILE A 136 3.56 -2.87 -7.14
CA ILE A 136 3.84 -1.49 -6.74
C ILE A 136 2.64 -0.88 -6.04
N GLU A 137 2.92 0.06 -5.15
CA GLU A 137 1.95 0.88 -4.47
C GLU A 137 1.72 2.17 -5.28
N LYS A 138 0.54 2.28 -5.92
CA LYS A 138 0.09 3.50 -6.60
C LYS A 138 -1.19 4.00 -5.98
N ALA A 139 -1.28 5.30 -5.72
CA ALA A 139 -2.53 5.91 -5.27
C ALA A 139 -3.61 5.71 -6.37
N PRO A 140 -4.87 5.40 -6.00
CA PRO A 140 -5.94 5.13 -6.95
C PRO A 140 -6.53 6.43 -7.51
N LEU A 141 -5.67 7.37 -7.91
CA LEU A 141 -6.07 8.69 -8.41
C LEU A 141 -6.85 8.58 -9.72
N GLU A 142 -6.39 7.75 -10.66
CA GLU A 142 -7.07 7.54 -11.95
C GLU A 142 -8.54 7.12 -11.79
N PRO A 143 -8.86 6.01 -11.10
CA PRO A 143 -10.25 5.63 -10.89
C PRO A 143 -11.03 6.65 -10.04
N LEU A 144 -10.38 7.35 -9.11
CA LEU A 144 -11.01 8.43 -8.33
C LEU A 144 -11.45 9.61 -9.21
N PHE A 145 -10.58 10.08 -10.10
CA PHE A 145 -10.89 11.16 -11.04
C PHE A 145 -11.93 10.73 -12.08
N ILE A 146 -11.89 9.50 -12.58
CA ILE A 146 -12.94 8.96 -13.46
C ILE A 146 -14.30 8.99 -12.74
N LEU A 147 -14.36 8.55 -11.49
CA LEU A 147 -15.60 8.55 -10.70
C LEU A 147 -16.10 9.98 -10.44
N ALA A 148 -15.19 10.91 -10.10
CA ALA A 148 -15.53 12.32 -9.93
C ALA A 148 -16.10 12.93 -11.22
N GLU A 149 -15.44 12.70 -12.35
CA GLU A 149 -15.88 13.15 -13.67
C GLU A 149 -17.26 12.60 -14.05
N GLN A 150 -17.54 11.34 -13.74
CA GLN A 150 -18.85 10.72 -13.96
C GLN A 150 -19.93 11.37 -13.08
N ALA A 151 -19.64 11.59 -11.80
CA ALA A 151 -20.56 12.23 -10.87
C ALA A 151 -20.88 13.67 -11.28
N LEU A 152 -19.86 14.46 -11.65
CA LEU A 152 -20.04 15.83 -12.14
C LEU A 152 -20.83 15.85 -13.45
N SER A 153 -20.53 14.96 -14.40
CA SER A 153 -21.23 14.94 -15.69
C SER A 153 -22.69 14.45 -15.59
N ALA A 154 -23.07 13.78 -14.50
CA ALA A 154 -24.46 13.39 -14.25
C ALA A 154 -25.35 14.60 -13.89
N GLU A 155 -24.77 15.68 -13.36
CA GLU A 155 -25.49 16.91 -13.05
C GLU A 155 -25.84 17.67 -14.34
N PRO A 156 -27.12 17.96 -14.63
CA PRO A 156 -27.54 18.62 -15.86
C PRO A 156 -26.86 19.97 -16.12
N SER A 157 -26.51 20.71 -15.06
CA SER A 157 -25.77 21.98 -15.17
C SER A 157 -24.31 21.81 -15.62
N MET A 158 -23.77 20.59 -15.54
CA MET A 158 -22.36 20.24 -15.74
C MET A 158 -22.13 19.28 -16.93
N GLN A 159 -23.18 19.01 -17.72
CA GLN A 159 -23.13 18.16 -18.91
C GLN A 159 -22.43 18.81 -20.11
N ASN A 160 -22.30 20.15 -20.10
CA ASN A 160 -21.60 20.87 -21.17
C ASN A 160 -20.09 20.85 -20.94
N ASP A 161 -19.33 21.12 -22.00
CA ASP A 161 -17.86 21.16 -22.02
C ASP A 161 -17.28 22.39 -21.26
N THR A 162 -17.82 22.68 -20.08
CA THR A 162 -17.43 23.81 -19.24
C THR A 162 -16.17 23.45 -18.48
N LEU A 163 -15.22 24.38 -18.47
CA LEU A 163 -14.05 24.31 -17.60
C LEU A 163 -14.49 24.11 -16.16
N ARG A 164 -13.95 23.08 -15.51
CA ARG A 164 -14.21 22.74 -14.10
C ARG A 164 -13.08 23.26 -13.23
N HIS A 165 -13.45 23.68 -12.03
CA HIS A 165 -12.54 24.22 -11.03
C HIS A 165 -12.42 23.26 -9.85
N LEU A 166 -11.26 22.62 -9.72
CA LEU A 166 -10.92 21.75 -8.59
C LEU A 166 -10.15 22.55 -7.54
N HIS A 167 -10.70 22.64 -6.33
CA HIS A 167 -10.05 23.28 -5.19
C HIS A 167 -9.34 22.24 -4.34
N PHE A 168 -8.02 22.30 -4.30
CA PHE A 168 -7.16 21.36 -3.58
C PHE A 168 -6.80 21.92 -2.21
N ILE A 169 -7.03 21.18 -1.12
CA ILE A 169 -6.75 21.62 0.25
C ILE A 169 -5.81 20.62 0.94
N ASP A 170 -4.66 21.10 1.40
CA ASP A 170 -3.67 20.31 2.14
C ASP A 170 -2.84 21.21 3.08
N ALA A 171 -2.11 20.60 4.01
CA ALA A 171 -1.16 21.28 4.86
C ALA A 171 -0.03 21.93 4.03
N ASP A 172 0.47 23.09 4.47
CA ASP A 172 1.65 23.72 3.85
C ASP A 172 2.94 22.97 4.23
N ARG A 173 3.24 21.90 3.48
CA ARG A 173 4.38 20.99 3.69
C ARG A 173 5.01 20.62 2.36
N LEU A 174 6.34 20.47 2.34
CA LEU A 174 7.07 20.06 1.13
C LEU A 174 6.50 18.78 0.48
N SER A 175 6.03 17.82 1.29
CA SER A 175 5.36 16.61 0.80
C SER A 175 4.04 16.92 0.10
N SER A 176 3.23 17.81 0.67
CA SER A 176 1.93 18.21 0.12
C SER A 176 2.09 18.97 -1.19
N HIS A 177 3.09 19.86 -1.31
CA HIS A 177 3.42 20.53 -2.57
C HIS A 177 3.82 19.54 -3.66
N LYS A 178 4.66 18.55 -3.34
CA LYS A 178 5.06 17.50 -4.31
C LYS A 178 3.89 16.63 -4.74
N GLU A 179 2.99 16.30 -3.82
CA GLU A 179 1.79 15.52 -4.13
C GLU A 179 0.85 16.32 -5.04
N TYR A 180 0.62 17.60 -4.72
CA TYR A 180 -0.13 18.53 -5.57
C TYR A 180 0.47 18.62 -6.98
N ASP A 181 1.78 18.85 -7.10
CA ASP A 181 2.44 18.97 -8.40
C ASP A 181 2.25 17.72 -9.25
N ARG A 182 2.39 16.52 -8.66
CA ARG A 182 2.18 15.25 -9.37
C ARG A 182 0.74 15.06 -9.83
N ILE A 183 -0.23 15.36 -8.97
CA ILE A 183 -1.65 15.24 -9.32
C ILE A 183 -1.99 16.26 -10.42
N ARG A 184 -1.57 17.52 -10.25
CA ARG A 184 -1.83 18.58 -11.23
C ARG A 184 -1.20 18.27 -12.58
N GLU A 185 0.07 17.88 -12.63
CA GLU A 185 0.76 17.52 -13.88
C GLU A 185 0.06 16.40 -14.65
N HIS A 186 -0.64 15.52 -13.96
CA HIS A 186 -1.31 14.38 -14.56
C HIS A 186 -2.78 14.65 -14.93
N PHE A 187 -3.51 15.43 -14.12
CA PHE A 187 -4.96 15.61 -14.25
C PHE A 187 -5.40 17.01 -14.69
N GLU A 188 -4.58 18.05 -14.56
CA GLU A 188 -4.89 19.39 -15.07
C GLU A 188 -4.88 19.39 -16.60
N ASN A 189 -5.94 19.92 -17.20
CA ASN A 189 -6.12 19.98 -18.65
C ASN A 189 -7.14 21.07 -19.02
N ASP A 190 -7.47 21.21 -20.31
CA ASP A 190 -8.39 22.24 -20.82
C ASP A 190 -9.82 22.17 -20.22
N ARG A 191 -10.17 21.07 -19.55
CA ARG A 191 -11.47 20.86 -18.88
C ARG A 191 -11.40 20.91 -17.36
N MET A 192 -10.22 20.83 -16.75
CA MET A 192 -10.05 20.80 -15.29
C MET A 192 -8.89 21.68 -14.87
N GLN A 193 -9.17 22.77 -14.16
CA GLN A 193 -8.18 23.69 -13.61
C GLN A 193 -8.07 23.52 -12.09
N PHE A 194 -6.83 23.50 -11.58
CA PHE A 194 -6.54 23.29 -10.17
C PHE A 194 -6.30 24.62 -9.41
N HIS A 195 -6.89 24.74 -8.23
CA HIS A 195 -6.76 25.88 -7.33
C HIS A 195 -6.28 25.42 -5.95
N PRO A 196 -4.98 25.58 -5.61
CA PRO A 196 -4.43 25.06 -4.37
C PRO A 196 -4.66 25.99 -3.17
N TYR A 197 -4.94 25.39 -2.02
CA TYR A 197 -4.98 26.01 -0.70
C TYR A 197 -4.06 25.23 0.23
N PHE A 198 -2.82 25.72 0.34
CA PHE A 198 -1.88 25.24 1.36
C PHE A 198 -2.10 26.00 2.66
N VAL A 199 -2.39 25.27 3.73
CA VAL A 199 -2.79 25.86 5.01
C VAL A 199 -1.87 25.43 6.14
N GLU A 200 -1.52 26.35 7.03
CA GLU A 200 -0.67 26.07 8.20
C GLU A 200 -1.50 25.80 9.47
N THR A 201 -2.72 26.33 9.54
CA THR A 201 -3.55 26.32 10.76
C THR A 201 -4.98 25.85 10.49
N PHE A 202 -5.62 25.29 11.52
CA PHE A 202 -7.01 24.82 11.38
C PHE A 202 -7.99 25.96 11.06
N LYS A 203 -7.69 27.20 11.47
CA LYS A 203 -8.46 28.38 11.07
C LYS A 203 -8.36 28.63 9.57
N GLN A 204 -7.15 28.60 9.00
CA GLN A 204 -6.95 28.75 7.56
C GLN A 204 -7.62 27.62 6.79
N TRP A 205 -7.54 26.38 7.28
CA TRP A 205 -8.23 25.25 6.69
C TRP A 205 -9.75 25.48 6.60
N LYS A 206 -10.39 25.95 7.69
CA LYS A 206 -11.83 26.28 7.67
C LYS A 206 -12.16 27.36 6.66
N SER A 207 -11.33 28.40 6.53
CA SER A 207 -11.51 29.43 5.52
C SER A 207 -11.36 28.88 4.10
N ALA A 208 -10.30 28.12 3.83
CA ALA A 208 -10.08 27.46 2.54
C ALA A 208 -11.24 26.51 2.17
N PHE A 209 -11.73 25.74 3.13
CA PHE A 209 -12.85 24.82 2.91
C PHE A 209 -14.12 25.55 2.48
N LEU A 210 -14.44 26.69 3.11
CA LEU A 210 -15.59 27.52 2.71
C LEU A 210 -15.42 28.10 1.30
N GLU A 211 -14.23 28.60 0.96
CA GLU A 211 -13.98 29.14 -0.38
C GLU A 211 -14.02 28.05 -1.45
N ALA A 212 -13.55 26.85 -1.13
CA ALA A 212 -13.60 25.70 -2.02
C ALA A 212 -15.03 25.27 -2.39
N GLN A 213 -16.04 25.63 -1.59
CA GLN A 213 -17.44 25.35 -1.92
C GLN A 213 -17.97 26.18 -3.10
N GLN A 214 -17.20 27.17 -3.57
CA GLN A 214 -17.56 27.94 -4.77
C GLN A 214 -17.09 27.26 -6.07
N GLY A 215 -16.27 26.21 -5.98
CA GLY A 215 -15.80 25.43 -7.12
C GLY A 215 -16.71 24.27 -7.49
N ASP A 216 -16.27 23.48 -8.47
CA ASP A 216 -17.00 22.32 -8.99
C ASP A 216 -16.62 21.03 -8.28
N LEU A 217 -15.38 20.95 -7.79
CA LEU A 217 -14.82 19.78 -7.13
C LEU A 217 -13.87 20.24 -6.01
N VAL A 218 -13.91 19.56 -4.87
CA VAL A 218 -12.96 19.81 -3.77
C VAL A 218 -12.13 18.56 -3.54
N MET A 219 -10.83 18.71 -3.39
CA MET A 219 -9.94 17.61 -3.02
C MET A 219 -9.30 17.92 -1.67
N VAL A 220 -9.79 17.28 -0.60
CA VAL A 220 -9.21 17.44 0.75
C VAL A 220 -8.28 16.27 1.02
N LEU A 221 -6.97 16.50 0.92
CA LEU A 221 -6.00 15.41 0.99
C LEU A 221 -5.54 15.10 2.40
N ASN A 222 -5.02 16.06 3.17
CA ASN A 222 -4.40 15.73 4.45
C ASN A 222 -4.61 16.81 5.50
N SER A 223 -4.69 16.38 6.75
CA SER A 223 -4.69 17.24 7.93
C SER A 223 -3.37 17.21 8.69
N ALA A 224 -2.50 16.23 8.40
CA ALA A 224 -1.22 16.07 9.06
C ALA A 224 -0.33 17.29 8.82
N GLY A 225 0.08 17.94 9.91
CA GLY A 225 0.91 19.14 9.87
C GLY A 225 0.14 20.46 9.89
N ILE A 226 -1.20 20.44 9.90
CA ILE A 226 -2.04 21.62 10.19
C ILE A 226 -2.05 21.85 11.71
N SER A 227 -1.58 23.03 12.14
CA SER A 227 -1.51 23.40 13.55
C SER A 227 -2.90 23.63 14.15
N GLY A 228 -3.13 23.07 15.34
CA GLY A 228 -4.40 23.19 16.07
C GLY A 228 -5.55 22.42 15.42
N TRP A 229 -5.27 21.34 14.70
CA TRP A 229 -6.29 20.48 14.11
C TRP A 229 -7.17 19.84 15.20
N GLU A 230 -8.48 20.05 15.09
CA GLU A 230 -9.49 19.48 15.98
C GLU A 230 -10.44 18.58 15.18
N GLN A 231 -10.17 17.28 15.18
CA GLN A 231 -10.84 16.27 14.34
C GLN A 231 -12.37 16.39 14.41
N ALA A 232 -12.94 16.31 15.61
CA ALA A 232 -14.39 16.34 15.80
C ALA A 232 -15.02 17.68 15.42
N GLU A 233 -14.28 18.80 15.53
CA GLU A 233 -14.76 20.09 15.05
C GLU A 233 -14.74 20.16 13.52
N ALA A 234 -13.68 19.65 12.89
CA ALA A 234 -13.54 19.59 11.44
C ALA A 234 -14.68 18.76 10.82
N GLU A 235 -15.00 17.59 11.40
CA GLU A 235 -16.11 16.73 10.94
C GLU A 235 -17.46 17.47 11.00
N ARG A 236 -17.76 18.13 12.13
CA ARG A 236 -18.97 18.95 12.26
C ARG A 236 -18.99 20.13 11.28
N PHE A 237 -17.83 20.70 10.99
CA PHE A 237 -17.69 21.81 10.05
C PHE A 237 -17.98 21.37 8.62
N VAL A 238 -17.40 20.25 8.16
CA VAL A 238 -17.68 19.65 6.84
C VAL A 238 -19.15 19.27 6.74
N ALA A 239 -19.71 18.58 7.74
CA ALA A 239 -21.11 18.19 7.73
C ALA A 239 -22.08 19.38 7.65
N LYS A 240 -21.67 20.56 8.13
CA LYS A 240 -22.49 21.77 8.13
C LYS A 240 -22.35 22.59 6.84
N TYR A 241 -21.16 22.64 6.26
CA TYR A 241 -20.83 23.59 5.19
C TYR A 241 -20.45 22.92 3.86
N GLY A 242 -20.21 21.61 3.84
CA GLY A 242 -19.86 20.88 2.62
C GLY A 242 -21.07 20.70 1.70
N THR A 243 -21.01 21.31 0.53
CA THR A 243 -22.05 21.22 -0.52
C THR A 243 -21.49 20.79 -1.87
N THR A 244 -20.22 21.06 -2.13
CA THR A 244 -19.53 20.66 -3.36
C THR A 244 -19.02 19.22 -3.22
N LEU A 245 -19.06 18.45 -4.31
CA LEU A 245 -18.49 17.11 -4.35
C LEU A 245 -17.04 17.16 -3.86
N SER A 246 -16.73 16.40 -2.81
CA SER A 246 -15.37 16.31 -2.28
C SER A 246 -14.78 14.92 -2.42
N ILE A 247 -13.53 14.85 -2.86
CA ILE A 247 -12.80 13.61 -3.15
C ILE A 247 -11.50 13.51 -2.35
N GLY A 248 -11.16 12.30 -1.91
CA GLY A 248 -9.91 12.03 -1.18
C GLY A 248 -9.35 10.64 -1.48
N MET A 249 -8.09 10.44 -1.10
CA MET A 249 -7.38 9.16 -1.33
C MET A 249 -6.79 8.52 -0.07
N TYR A 250 -7.06 9.10 1.10
CA TYR A 250 -6.58 8.60 2.37
C TYR A 250 -7.76 8.22 3.27
N ASP A 251 -7.78 6.98 3.76
CA ASP A 251 -8.88 6.47 4.59
C ASP A 251 -9.09 7.31 5.86
N TRP A 252 -8.01 7.77 6.51
CA TRP A 252 -8.12 8.63 7.69
C TRP A 252 -8.70 10.01 7.41
N MET A 253 -8.90 10.38 6.14
CA MET A 253 -9.52 11.63 5.71
C MET A 253 -10.93 11.42 5.16
N ARG A 254 -11.49 10.21 5.27
CA ARG A 254 -12.79 9.87 4.68
C ARG A 254 -13.95 10.73 5.21
N GLU A 255 -13.90 11.13 6.48
CA GLU A 255 -14.96 11.95 7.10
C GLU A 255 -14.99 13.40 6.56
N PHE A 256 -13.99 13.79 5.76
CA PHE A 256 -13.90 15.11 5.13
C PHE A 256 -14.21 15.08 3.63
N ASN A 257 -14.39 13.90 3.05
CA ASN A 257 -14.59 13.70 1.62
C ASN A 257 -15.87 12.90 1.37
N MET A 258 -16.71 13.35 0.45
CA MET A 258 -17.92 12.61 0.05
C MET A 258 -17.58 11.27 -0.61
N VAL A 259 -16.48 11.24 -1.37
CA VAL A 259 -15.96 10.03 -2.00
C VAL A 259 -14.49 9.86 -1.61
N THR A 260 -14.16 8.73 -1.01
CA THR A 260 -12.76 8.37 -0.72
C THR A 260 -12.43 7.07 -1.41
N MET A 261 -11.36 7.08 -2.20
CA MET A 261 -10.77 5.86 -2.75
C MET A 261 -9.38 5.72 -2.17
N ALA A 262 -9.25 4.91 -1.13
CA ALA A 262 -8.00 4.71 -0.41
C ALA A 262 -7.33 3.41 -0.81
N LYS A 263 -6.01 3.38 -0.67
CA LYS A 263 -5.24 2.12 -0.72
C LYS A 263 -5.42 1.38 0.59
N GLU A 264 -5.50 0.06 0.52
CA GLU A 264 -5.52 -0.80 1.69
C GLU A 264 -4.20 -1.60 1.76
N PRO A 265 -3.44 -1.52 2.87
CA PRO A 265 -2.19 -2.27 2.99
C PRO A 265 -2.41 -3.79 2.97
N GLU A 266 -3.57 -4.27 3.41
CA GLU A 266 -3.97 -5.67 3.35
C GLU A 266 -3.90 -6.22 1.92
N GLU A 267 -4.41 -5.49 0.93
CA GLU A 267 -4.35 -5.90 -0.49
C GLU A 267 -2.91 -6.17 -0.97
N GLN A 268 -1.94 -5.40 -0.43
CA GLN A 268 -0.52 -5.59 -0.74
C GLN A 268 0.02 -6.92 -0.20
N GLY A 269 -0.41 -7.29 1.01
CA GLY A 269 -0.05 -8.55 1.63
C GLY A 269 -0.74 -9.74 0.99
N GLU A 270 -2.05 -9.63 0.75
CA GLU A 270 -2.87 -10.68 0.15
C GLU A 270 -2.34 -11.06 -1.23
N TRP A 271 -2.21 -10.07 -2.12
CA TRP A 271 -1.74 -10.34 -3.48
C TRP A 271 -0.31 -10.93 -3.48
N ALA A 272 0.59 -10.41 -2.65
CA ALA A 272 1.95 -10.94 -2.58
C ALA A 272 2.03 -12.37 -2.04
N ALA A 273 1.06 -12.78 -1.21
CA ALA A 273 0.95 -14.12 -0.67
C ALA A 273 0.28 -15.12 -1.62
N GLU A 274 -0.55 -14.66 -2.57
CA GLU A 274 -1.22 -15.50 -3.58
C GLU A 274 -0.29 -15.93 -4.72
N VAL A 275 0.80 -15.17 -4.96
CA VAL A 275 1.80 -15.40 -6.02
C VAL A 275 2.76 -16.52 -5.68
#